data_AF-W5YHZ7-F1
#
_entry.id   AF-W5YHZ7-F1
#
_cell.length_a   1.000
_cell.length_b   1.000
_cell.length_c   1.000
_cell.angle_alpha   90.00
_cell.angle_beta   90.00
_cell.angle_gamma   90.00
#
_symmetry.space_group_name_H-M   'P 1'
#
loop_
_entity.id
_entity.type
_entity.pdbx_description
1 polymer ?
#
loop_
_entity_poly.entity_id
_entity_poly.type
_entity_poly.pdbx_seq_one_letter_code
_entity_poly.pdbx_strand_id
1 'polypeptide(L)'
;MGAVAIEQPVKAARLNKQRMRVGVATAVRISRQVFDATRQRNVMISMALVTLLVASSIGVVVSAHENRELFNTLSQLQAERDRYQQEWSQLLLEQSALSAHGRVEKLAAARFGMVVPGRQDIVLVPLMSPALAH
;
A
#
# COMPACT_ATOMS: atom_id res chain seq x y z
N MET A 1 25.48 40.24 66.45
CA MET A 1 25.36 41.21 65.33
C MET A 1 26.78 41.66 65.01
N GLY A 2 27.32 41.61 63.81
CA GLY A 2 26.87 41.29 62.46
C GLY A 2 28.08 41.51 61.53
N ALA A 3 27.99 40.98 60.31
CA ALA A 3 28.74 41.32 59.09
C ALA A 3 28.80 40.02 58.27
N VAL A 4 27.80 39.69 57.47
CA VAL A 4 27.38 40.34 56.20
C VAL A 4 28.45 40.23 55.12
N ALA A 5 27.97 39.76 53.97
CA ALA A 5 28.53 39.87 52.62
C ALA A 5 29.60 38.86 52.21
N ILE A 6 29.11 37.72 51.71
CA ILE A 6 29.63 37.16 50.46
C ILE A 6 28.57 37.42 49.39
N GLU A 7 28.56 38.62 48.82
CA GLU A 7 28.00 38.80 47.47
C GLU A 7 29.12 39.33 46.59
N GLN A 8 29.57 38.49 45.66
CA GLN A 8 30.45 38.95 44.60
C GLN A 8 29.61 39.81 43.65
N PRO A 9 29.98 41.07 43.39
CA PRO A 9 29.28 41.85 42.39
C PRO A 9 29.58 41.23 41.03
N VAL A 10 28.56 40.63 40.43
CA VAL A 10 28.58 40.18 39.03
C VAL A 10 28.96 41.39 38.20
N LYS A 11 30.16 41.37 37.63
CA LYS A 11 30.69 42.45 36.80
C LYS A 11 29.72 42.61 35.63
N ALA A 12 28.85 43.63 35.70
CA ALA A 12 27.91 43.95 34.65
C ALA A 12 28.71 44.13 33.37
N ALA A 13 28.54 43.20 32.43
CA ALA A 13 29.18 43.24 31.13
C ALA A 13 28.76 44.56 30.48
N ARG A 14 29.67 45.55 30.48
CA ARG A 14 29.44 46.80 29.77
C ARG A 14 29.29 46.45 28.29
N LEU A 15 28.04 46.36 27.84
CA LEU A 15 27.66 46.18 26.45
C LEU A 15 28.30 47.29 25.65
N ASN A 16 29.37 46.94 24.95
CA ASN A 16 30.16 47.88 24.17
C ASN A 16 29.28 48.38 23.02
N LYS A 17 28.86 49.65 23.09
CA LYS A 17 28.05 50.36 22.08
C LYS A 17 28.63 50.20 20.67
N GLN A 18 29.94 50.02 20.56
CA GLN A 18 30.65 49.78 19.31
C GLN A 18 30.34 48.39 18.71
N ARG A 19 30.23 47.34 19.52
CA ARG A 19 29.81 46.00 19.06
C ARG A 19 28.35 46.00 18.58
N MET A 20 27.46 46.71 19.29
CA MET A 20 26.07 46.88 18.82
C MET A 20 26.01 47.60 17.47
N ARG A 21 26.78 48.69 17.30
CA ARG A 21 26.82 49.42 16.04
C ARG A 21 27.39 48.58 14.89
N VAL A 22 28.38 47.73 15.16
CA VAL A 22 28.94 46.80 14.17
C VAL A 22 27.94 45.71 13.82
N GLY A 23 27.26 45.09 14.79
CA GLY A 23 26.22 44.09 14.53
C GLY A 23 25.06 44.65 13.70
N VAL A 24 24.61 45.86 14.02
CA VAL A 24 23.57 46.57 13.27
C VAL A 24 24.05 46.90 11.85
N ALA A 25 25.29 47.38 11.69
CA ALA A 25 25.84 47.67 10.38
C ALA A 25 26.00 46.41 9.49
N THR A 26 26.36 45.27 10.07
CA THR A 26 26.45 43.99 9.35
C THR A 26 25.07 43.48 8.93
N ALA A 27 24.07 43.57 9.80
CA ALA A 27 22.69 43.20 9.49
C ALA A 27 22.10 44.05 8.34
N VAL A 28 22.34 45.36 8.39
CA VAL A 28 21.88 46.30 7.34
C VAL A 28 22.59 46.04 6.00
N ARG A 29 23.88 45.67 6.03
CA ARG A 29 24.64 45.37 4.81
C ARG A 29 24.18 44.08 4.14
N ILE A 30 23.94 43.02 4.90
CA ILE A 30 23.41 41.74 4.39
C ILE A 30 22.02 41.95 3.76
N SER A 31 21.15 42.72 4.42
CA SER A 31 19.82 43.04 3.89
C SER A 31 19.89 43.79 2.55
N ARG A 32 20.78 44.79 2.41
CA ARG A 32 20.97 45.52 1.15
C ARG A 32 21.63 44.66 0.07
N GLN A 33 22.55 43.77 0.44
CA GLN A 33 23.23 42.89 -0.51
C GLN A 33 22.28 41.81 -1.06
N VAL A 34 21.34 41.32 -0.25
CA VAL A 34 20.22 40.49 -0.72
C VAL A 34 19.32 41.30 -1.65
N PHE A 35 19.02 42.56 -1.33
CA PHE A 35 18.17 43.43 -2.15
C PHE A 35 18.80 43.80 -3.51
N ASP A 36 20.11 44.04 -3.55
CA ASP A 36 20.86 44.29 -4.79
C ASP A 36 21.09 43.01 -5.59
N ALA A 37 21.30 41.87 -4.91
CA ALA A 37 21.30 40.56 -5.54
C ALA A 37 19.93 40.26 -6.16
N THR A 38 18.83 40.65 -5.51
CA THR A 38 17.46 40.52 -6.04
C THR A 38 17.27 41.30 -7.35
N ARG A 39 18.07 42.35 -7.59
CA ARG A 39 18.05 43.17 -8.81
C ARG A 39 18.98 42.65 -9.92
N GLN A 40 19.84 41.67 -9.66
CA GLN A 40 20.63 41.03 -10.72
C GLN A 40 19.77 40.05 -11.52
N ARG A 41 19.84 40.14 -12.86
CA ARG A 41 19.10 39.28 -13.80
C ARG A 41 19.29 37.79 -13.49
N ASN A 42 20.48 37.42 -13.02
CA ASN A 42 20.83 36.04 -12.68
C ASN A 42 20.03 35.50 -11.47
N VAL A 43 19.81 36.32 -10.44
CA VAL A 43 19.05 35.89 -9.25
C VAL A 43 17.57 35.73 -9.57
N MET A 44 17.00 36.61 -10.40
CA MET A 44 15.64 36.42 -10.92
C MET A 44 15.52 35.11 -11.70
N ILE A 45 16.49 34.78 -12.56
CA ILE A 45 16.51 33.51 -13.29
C ILE A 45 16.61 32.32 -12.34
N SER A 46 17.53 32.35 -11.37
CA SER A 46 17.66 31.28 -10.38
C SER A 46 16.39 31.10 -9.55
N MET A 47 15.76 32.19 -9.11
CA MET A 47 14.49 32.13 -8.37
C MET A 47 13.36 31.55 -9.22
N ALA A 48 13.26 31.96 -10.50
CA ALA A 48 12.29 31.39 -11.43
C ALA A 48 12.51 29.90 -11.64
N LEU A 49 13.77 29.45 -11.80
CA LEU A 49 14.12 28.04 -11.94
C LEU A 49 13.78 27.22 -10.69
N VAL A 50 14.04 27.76 -9.49
CA VAL A 50 13.66 27.10 -8.23
C VAL A 50 12.14 26.97 -8.13
N THR A 51 11.40 28.04 -8.43
CA THR A 51 9.93 27.99 -8.43
C THR A 51 9.40 26.98 -9.45
N LEU A 52 9.99 26.95 -10.66
CA LEU A 52 9.63 25.98 -11.70
C LEU A 52 9.92 24.54 -11.25
N LEU A 53 11.06 24.31 -10.60
CA LEU A 53 11.44 23.00 -10.07
C LEU A 53 10.48 22.53 -8.98
N VAL A 54 10.09 23.43 -8.06
CA VAL A 54 9.10 23.13 -7.02
C VAL A 54 7.72 22.86 -7.62
N ALA A 55 7.30 23.65 -8.61
CA ALA A 55 6.04 23.41 -9.32
C ALA A 55 6.06 22.05 -10.04
N SER A 56 7.19 21.70 -10.67
CA SER A 56 7.39 20.41 -11.34
C SER A 56 7.34 19.25 -10.33
N SER A 57 7.99 19.37 -9.18
CA SER A 57 7.99 18.31 -8.16
C SER A 57 6.60 18.07 -7.59
N ILE A 58 5.84 19.14 -7.32
CA ILE A 58 4.44 19.04 -6.91
C ILE A 58 3.61 18.34 -8.00
N GLY A 59 3.79 18.73 -9.26
CA GLY A 59 3.10 18.10 -10.39
C GLY A 59 3.38 16.60 -10.50
N VAL A 60 4.63 16.17 -10.32
CA VAL A 60 5.00 14.75 -10.32
C VAL A 60 4.34 14.00 -9.17
N VAL A 61 4.28 14.58 -7.98
CA VAL A 61 3.64 13.96 -6.80
C VAL A 61 2.12 13.81 -7.02
N VAL A 62 1.46 14.82 -7.59
CA VAL A 62 0.03 14.76 -7.94
C VAL A 62 -0.22 13.67 -8.98
N SER A 63 0.58 13.64 -10.05
CA SER A 63 0.47 12.59 -11.08
C SER A 63 0.70 11.18 -10.51
N ALA A 64 1.64 11.03 -9.58
CA ALA A 64 1.85 9.76 -8.89
C ALA A 64 0.66 9.37 -7.99
N HIS A 65 -0.01 10.34 -7.38
CA HIS A 65 -1.19 10.11 -6.57
C HIS A 65 -2.38 9.63 -7.42
N GLU A 66 -2.68 10.34 -8.51
CA GLU A 66 -3.73 9.94 -9.47
C GLU A 66 -3.45 8.56 -10.06
N ASN A 67 -2.18 8.28 -10.42
CA ASN A 67 -1.80 6.97 -10.94
C ASN A 67 -2.03 5.86 -9.91
N ARG A 68 -1.77 6.10 -8.62
CA ARG A 68 -2.05 5.13 -7.55
C ARG A 68 -3.55 4.86 -7.41
N GLU A 69 -4.38 5.89 -7.53
CA GLU A 69 -5.84 5.74 -7.46
C GLU A 69 -6.39 4.93 -8.64
N LEU A 70 -5.97 5.27 -9.87
CA LEU A 70 -6.31 4.52 -11.08
C LEU A 70 -5.83 3.07 -10.99
N PHE A 71 -4.62 2.85 -10.48
CA PHE A 71 -4.06 1.51 -10.30
C PHE A 71 -4.85 0.70 -9.27
N ASN A 72 -5.33 1.32 -8.19
CA ASN A 72 -6.15 0.63 -7.20
C ASN A 72 -7.47 0.13 -7.81
N THR A 73 -8.15 0.97 -8.59
CA THR A 73 -9.37 0.59 -9.31
C THR A 73 -9.10 -0.56 -10.29
N LEU A 74 -8.01 -0.45 -11.07
CA LEU A 74 -7.61 -1.51 -12.00
C LEU A 74 -7.29 -2.82 -11.29
N SER A 75 -6.59 -2.75 -10.15
CA SER A 75 -6.24 -3.91 -9.33
C SER A 75 -7.48 -4.58 -8.74
N GLN A 76 -8.51 -3.83 -8.37
CA GLN A 76 -9.78 -4.40 -7.90
C GLN A 76 -10.51 -5.17 -9.01
N LEU A 77 -10.62 -4.57 -10.20
CA LEU A 77 -11.23 -5.26 -11.34
C LEU A 77 -10.45 -6.51 -11.75
N GLN A 78 -9.12 -6.47 -11.68
CA GLN A 78 -8.29 -7.65 -11.93
C GLN A 78 -8.52 -8.74 -10.88
N ALA A 79 -8.60 -8.38 -9.60
CA ALA A 79 -8.88 -9.34 -8.54
C ALA A 79 -10.25 -10.01 -8.73
N GLU A 80 -11.26 -9.26 -9.16
CA GLU A 80 -12.59 -9.81 -9.46
C GLU A 80 -12.54 -10.78 -10.66
N ARG A 81 -11.87 -10.39 -11.75
CA ARG A 81 -11.65 -11.25 -12.91
C ARG A 81 -10.93 -12.55 -12.52
N ASP A 82 -9.88 -12.43 -11.71
CA ASP A 82 -9.08 -13.58 -11.29
C ASP A 82 -9.91 -14.53 -10.42
N ARG A 83 -10.78 -14.00 -9.55
CA ARG A 83 -11.75 -14.80 -8.80
C ARG A 83 -12.69 -15.57 -9.71
N TYR A 84 -13.29 -14.93 -10.73
CA TYR A 84 -14.14 -15.64 -11.68
C TYR A 84 -13.37 -16.71 -12.46
N GLN A 85 -12.11 -16.46 -12.81
CA GLN A 85 -11.27 -17.44 -13.48
C GLN A 85 -10.99 -18.67 -12.60
N GLN A 86 -10.81 -18.47 -11.28
CA GLN A 86 -10.68 -19.56 -10.33
C GLN A 86 -11.96 -20.39 -10.23
N GLU A 87 -13.12 -19.73 -10.08
CA GLU A 87 -14.42 -20.39 -10.03
C GLU A 87 -14.69 -21.19 -11.32
N TRP A 88 -14.42 -20.60 -12.49
CA TRP A 88 -14.51 -21.27 -13.78
C TRP A 88 -13.60 -22.51 -13.86
N SER A 89 -12.35 -22.37 -13.41
CA SER A 89 -11.39 -23.47 -13.42
C SER A 89 -11.86 -24.63 -12.54
N GLN A 90 -12.45 -24.33 -11.38
CA GLN A 90 -13.05 -25.33 -10.50
C GLN A 90 -14.24 -26.03 -11.18
N LEU A 91 -15.18 -25.26 -11.74
CA LEU A 91 -16.34 -25.81 -12.45
C LEU A 91 -15.93 -26.70 -13.62
N LEU A 92 -14.88 -26.34 -14.35
CA LEU A 92 -14.35 -27.14 -15.44
C LEU A 92 -13.79 -28.49 -14.96
N LEU A 93 -13.14 -28.51 -13.81
CA LEU A 93 -12.67 -29.74 -13.18
C LEU A 93 -13.85 -30.62 -12.74
N GLU A 94 -14.88 -30.03 -12.14
CA GLU A 94 -16.12 -30.72 -11.75
C GLU A 94 -16.82 -31.32 -12.98
N GLN A 95 -16.97 -30.55 -14.06
CA GLN A 95 -17.54 -31.01 -15.32
C GLN A 95 -16.72 -32.13 -15.96
N SER A 96 -15.40 -32.05 -15.89
CA SER A 96 -14.50 -33.08 -16.43
C SER A 96 -14.65 -34.40 -15.66
N ALA A 97 -14.76 -34.34 -14.33
CA ALA A 97 -15.02 -35.51 -13.48
C ALA A 97 -16.40 -36.14 -13.76
N LEU A 98 -17.45 -35.32 -13.86
CA LEU A 98 -18.80 -35.78 -14.20
C LEU A 98 -18.87 -36.40 -15.61
N SER A 99 -18.15 -35.83 -16.58
CA SER A 99 -18.10 -36.36 -17.95
C SER A 99 -17.40 -37.71 -18.01
N ALA A 100 -16.35 -37.90 -17.21
CA ALA A 100 -15.68 -39.20 -17.09
C ALA A 100 -16.65 -40.26 -16.52
N HIS A 101 -17.39 -39.94 -15.46
CA HIS A 101 -18.39 -40.84 -14.89
C HIS A 101 -19.56 -41.12 -15.83
N GLY A 102 -20.16 -40.10 -16.45
CA GLY A 102 -21.26 -40.28 -17.39
C GLY A 102 -20.87 -41.07 -18.64
N ARG A 103 -19.60 -40.98 -19.09
CA ARG A 103 -19.08 -41.82 -20.17
C ARG A 103 -18.91 -43.28 -19.73
N VAL A 104 -18.46 -43.52 -18.49
CA VAL A 104 -18.34 -44.87 -17.93
C VAL A 104 -19.72 -45.51 -17.78
N GLU A 105 -20.72 -44.78 -17.30
CA GLU A 105 -22.10 -45.27 -17.16
C GLU A 105 -22.71 -45.65 -18.52
N LYS A 106 -22.57 -44.77 -19.52
CA LYS A 106 -23.01 -45.08 -20.90
C LYS A 106 -22.29 -46.30 -21.48
N LEU A 107 -20.97 -46.42 -21.25
CA LEU A 107 -20.21 -47.57 -21.72
C LEU A 107 -20.64 -48.86 -21.00
N ALA A 108 -20.92 -48.79 -19.69
CA ALA A 108 -21.39 -49.92 -18.90
C ALA A 108 -22.78 -50.39 -19.32
N ALA A 109 -23.72 -49.47 -19.55
CA ALA A 109 -25.04 -49.76 -20.07
C ALA A 109 -24.97 -50.36 -21.49
N ALA A 110 -24.16 -49.77 -22.37
CA ALA A 110 -24.08 -50.20 -23.77
C ALA A 110 -23.31 -51.52 -23.97
N ARG A 111 -22.20 -51.76 -23.26
CA ARG A 111 -21.40 -52.99 -23.41
C ARG A 111 -21.85 -54.13 -22.51
N PHE A 112 -22.31 -53.84 -21.30
CA PHE A 112 -22.62 -54.87 -20.30
C PHE A 112 -24.12 -54.98 -20.00
N GLY A 113 -24.97 -54.21 -20.69
CA GLY A 113 -26.42 -54.23 -20.47
C GLY A 113 -26.82 -53.80 -19.06
N MET A 114 -25.93 -53.12 -18.33
CA MET A 114 -26.18 -52.73 -16.95
C MET A 114 -27.29 -51.67 -16.91
N VAL A 115 -28.34 -51.98 -16.13
CA VAL A 115 -29.45 -51.09 -15.81
C VAL A 115 -29.36 -50.71 -14.33
N VAL A 116 -29.65 -49.45 -14.01
CA VAL A 116 -29.69 -48.98 -12.62
C VAL A 116 -30.84 -49.70 -11.91
N PRO A 117 -30.59 -50.52 -10.87
CA PRO A 117 -31.61 -51.33 -10.23
C PRO A 117 -32.64 -50.44 -9.52
N GLY A 118 -33.92 -50.80 -9.64
CA GLY A 118 -35.01 -50.10 -8.96
C GLY A 118 -35.02 -50.40 -7.46
N ARG A 119 -35.73 -49.56 -6.67
CA ARG A 119 -35.81 -49.71 -5.19
C ARG A 119 -36.26 -51.10 -4.71
N GLN A 120 -36.92 -51.87 -5.57
CA GLN A 120 -37.45 -53.20 -5.31
C GLN A 120 -36.45 -54.35 -5.56
N ASP A 121 -35.29 -54.06 -6.15
CA ASP A 121 -34.22 -55.04 -6.41
C ASP A 121 -33.05 -54.94 -5.41
N ILE A 122 -33.13 -54.04 -4.43
CA ILE A 122 -32.08 -53.81 -3.43
C ILE A 122 -32.33 -54.71 -2.21
N VAL A 123 -31.55 -55.78 -2.10
CA VAL A 123 -31.57 -56.66 -0.92
C VAL A 123 -30.48 -56.21 0.06
N LEU A 124 -30.90 -55.65 1.19
CA LEU A 124 -30.01 -55.37 2.32
C LEU A 124 -29.72 -56.68 3.06
N VAL A 125 -28.49 -57.18 2.93
CA VAL A 125 -28.03 -58.36 3.67
C VAL A 125 -27.63 -57.92 5.08
N PRO A 126 -28.30 -58.38 6.15
CA PRO A 126 -27.88 -58.10 7.52
C PRO A 126 -26.53 -58.77 7.76
N LEU A 127 -25.54 -58.02 8.24
CA LEU A 127 -24.28 -58.59 8.69
C LEU A 127 -24.59 -59.51 9.88
N MET A 128 -24.48 -60.82 9.67
CA MET A 128 -24.68 -61.84 10.70
C MET A 128 -23.85 -61.47 11.94
N SER A 129 -24.55 -61.15 13.03
CA SER A 129 -23.95 -61.10 14.37
C SER A 129 -23.49 -62.50 14.76
N PRO A 130 -22.29 -62.67 15.33
CA PRO A 130 -21.71 -63.99 15.56
C PRO A 130 -22.61 -64.82 16.48
N ALA A 131 -22.91 -66.02 16.01
CA ALA A 131 -23.81 -66.98 16.64
C ALA A 131 -23.39 -67.28 18.09
N LEU A 132 -24.39 -67.30 18.98
CA LEU A 132 -24.31 -67.86 20.32
C LEU A 132 -23.86 -69.33 20.23
N ALA A 133 -22.63 -69.59 20.65
CA ALA A 133 -22.12 -70.93 20.90
C ALA A 133 -22.73 -71.45 22.21
N HIS A 134 -23.33 -72.65 22.15
CA HIS A 134 -23.65 -73.47 23.32
C HIS A 134 -22.39 -74.00 23.98
#